data_AF-A0A9P1C3J4-F1
#
_entry.id   AF-A0A9P1C3J4-F1
#
_cell.length_a   1.000
_cell.length_b   1.000
_cell.length_c   1.000
_cell.angle_alpha   90.00
_cell.angle_beta   90.00
_cell.angle_gamma   90.00
#
_symmetry.space_group_name_H-M   'P 1'
#
loop_
_entity.id
_entity.type
_entity.pdbx_description
1 polymer ?
#
loop_
_entity_poly.entity_id
_entity_poly.type
_entity_poly.pdbx_seq_one_letter_code
_entity_poly.pdbx_strand_id
1 'polypeptide(L)'
;MMGRFFEIGPFGDPIPGRENKGGQEIAGGYRGILTVHRGDEKYLVKAYHLTISWLSQRCCWSCHASRMSNSELLFTHFGPNAQHRQTLVGTAEFIQSCKPNAWVNLPGWHVEVVSYDFLHVFDLTLVPDAAASALVELSQTDEVWEGTVCVVLRTRFPHNSECHIMHAICRCKSFLTMLRRHLQVQKQYPSLAQKHFNGSESVILARWLMGITVAIAEQRPQDIHAQLRAAVFVNAVAIRQAVSLQHGIVLPPESLQKLQTANYLFHSALNSLAQEAVAEGRLLWKIRPKLHKMDHLALDQAPRLSPMHTSCYGDEDLVFGVAVTLLLVVVSGNLIHRARLNFLPESLVSVILGAILGFALYASDWGGERDNLDPKLQYAVFSLSLKLFCLPMIIFESGWSLRQRDFFSQIGYILIIAILGTSISVVVVAEFLMYTSDYHNIKDPRTAAAYAALISSTDPVATLATFGVAWLKAACEKDWSPGVVATLFRRVAPAAADVPGGAPCTTDYLF
;
A
#
# COMPACT_ATOMS: atom_id res chain seq x y z
N MET A 1 16.68 22.50 -11.87
CA MET A 1 17.93 22.64 -12.64
C MET A 1 18.29 21.28 -13.20
N MET A 2 18.65 21.20 -14.49
CA MET A 2 19.19 19.96 -15.05
C MET A 2 20.58 19.74 -14.45
N GLY A 3 20.73 18.68 -13.67
CA GLY A 3 22.03 18.35 -13.08
C GLY A 3 23.03 18.08 -14.21
N ARG A 4 24.14 18.80 -14.18
CA ARG A 4 25.29 18.57 -15.07
C ARG A 4 26.40 17.92 -14.26
N PHE A 5 27.21 17.08 -14.88
CA PHE A 5 28.42 16.59 -14.21
C PHE A 5 29.36 17.76 -13.92
N PHE A 6 29.82 17.86 -12.67
CA PHE A 6 30.82 18.84 -12.28
C PHE A 6 32.18 18.51 -12.90
N GLU A 7 32.81 19.52 -13.51
CA GLU A 7 34.18 19.45 -14.05
C GLU A 7 35.23 19.56 -12.94
N ILE A 8 34.92 20.38 -11.93
CA ILE A 8 35.82 20.74 -10.85
C ILE A 8 35.11 20.41 -9.54
N GLY A 9 35.82 19.76 -8.62
CA GLY A 9 35.34 19.47 -7.29
C GLY A 9 35.12 20.75 -6.48
N PRO A 10 34.42 20.65 -5.33
CA PRO A 10 34.13 21.80 -4.46
C PRO A 10 35.38 22.49 -3.88
N PHE A 11 36.57 21.91 -4.06
CA PHE A 11 37.86 22.43 -3.58
C PHE A 11 38.80 22.89 -4.71
N GLY A 12 38.32 22.97 -5.96
CA GLY A 12 39.10 23.48 -7.08
C GLY A 12 39.87 22.43 -7.89
N ASP A 13 39.88 21.17 -7.45
CA ASP A 13 40.58 20.08 -8.15
C ASP A 13 39.69 19.41 -9.22
N PRO A 14 40.23 19.05 -10.40
CA PRO A 14 39.51 18.26 -11.39
C PRO A 14 39.20 16.86 -10.86
N ILE A 15 37.98 16.36 -11.10
CA ILE A 15 37.53 15.05 -10.61
C ILE A 15 38.04 13.95 -11.57
N PRO A 16 38.97 13.06 -11.15
CA PRO A 16 39.59 12.07 -12.04
C PRO A 16 38.55 11.13 -12.66
N GLY A 17 38.61 10.93 -13.97
CA GLY A 17 37.66 10.06 -14.70
C GLY A 17 36.32 10.71 -15.08
N ARG A 18 36.13 12.01 -14.80
CA ARG A 18 34.99 12.82 -15.30
C ARG A 18 35.39 13.90 -16.30
N GLU A 19 36.66 13.93 -16.71
CA GLU A 19 37.24 14.86 -17.68
C GLU A 19 36.43 14.94 -18.99
N ASN A 20 35.85 13.82 -19.44
CA ASN A 20 35.07 13.73 -20.68
C ASN A 20 33.56 13.84 -20.50
N LYS A 21 33.07 13.99 -19.25
CA LYS A 21 31.64 14.05 -18.91
C LYS A 21 31.22 15.40 -18.32
N GLY A 22 32.19 16.26 -17.99
CA GLY A 22 31.97 17.63 -17.54
C GLY A 22 30.93 18.37 -18.37
N GLY A 23 29.93 18.96 -17.70
CA GLY A 23 28.88 19.72 -18.37
C GLY A 23 27.78 18.90 -19.07
N GLN A 24 27.92 17.58 -19.23
CA GLN A 24 26.87 16.74 -19.81
C GLN A 24 25.68 16.58 -18.85
N GLU A 25 24.47 16.50 -19.41
CA GLU A 25 23.24 16.32 -18.63
C GLU A 25 23.16 14.90 -18.06
N ILE A 26 22.90 14.80 -16.76
CA ILE A 26 22.84 13.54 -16.04
C ILE A 26 21.65 12.66 -16.50
N ALA A 27 20.62 13.24 -17.15
CA ALA A 27 19.36 12.55 -17.49
C ALA A 27 18.67 13.02 -18.80
N GLY A 28 19.44 13.28 -19.87
CA GLY A 28 18.93 13.39 -21.25
C GLY A 28 17.66 14.23 -21.47
N GLY A 29 17.65 15.49 -21.04
CA GLY A 29 16.52 16.42 -21.29
C GLY A 29 15.24 16.18 -20.48
N TYR A 30 15.10 15.09 -19.72
CA TYR A 30 13.94 14.89 -18.84
C TYR A 30 14.10 15.70 -17.55
N ARG A 31 13.17 16.63 -17.32
CA ARG A 31 13.09 17.43 -16.09
C ARG A 31 11.97 16.87 -15.21
N GLY A 32 12.33 16.08 -14.21
CA GLY A 32 11.40 15.69 -13.15
C GLY A 32 11.28 16.81 -12.12
N ILE A 33 10.06 17.11 -11.68
CA ILE A 33 9.80 18.00 -10.54
C ILE A 33 9.20 17.14 -9.44
N LEU A 34 9.80 17.17 -8.25
CA LEU A 34 9.20 16.56 -7.07
C LEU A 34 8.01 17.43 -6.66
N THR A 35 6.79 16.94 -6.89
CA THR A 35 5.56 17.66 -6.57
C THR A 35 5.12 17.42 -5.14
N VAL A 36 5.22 16.18 -4.68
CA VAL A 36 4.67 15.71 -3.39
C VAL A 36 5.51 14.54 -2.89
N HIS A 37 5.84 14.55 -1.60
CA HIS A 37 6.39 13.41 -0.88
C HIS A 37 5.42 13.05 0.25
N ARG A 38 4.69 11.95 0.06
CA ARG A 38 3.71 11.42 1.01
C ARG A 38 4.24 10.16 1.70
N GLY A 39 3.74 9.88 2.89
CA GLY A 39 3.98 8.65 3.62
C GLY A 39 3.57 8.77 5.08
N ASP A 40 3.60 7.65 5.81
CA ASP A 40 3.37 7.67 7.24
C ASP A 40 4.43 8.52 7.96
N GLU A 41 4.09 9.08 9.11
CA GLU A 41 4.99 9.96 9.84
C GLU A 41 6.33 9.28 10.17
N LYS A 42 6.31 7.98 10.47
CA LYS A 42 7.52 7.21 10.77
C LYS A 42 8.43 7.12 9.54
N TYR A 43 7.87 6.91 8.36
CA TYR A 43 8.59 6.97 7.09
C TYR A 43 9.16 8.37 6.86
N LEU A 44 8.37 9.44 6.99
CA LEU A 44 8.84 10.81 6.74
C LEU A 44 9.99 11.21 7.68
N VAL A 45 9.88 10.90 8.98
CA VAL A 45 10.95 11.15 9.95
C VAL A 45 12.25 10.44 9.55
N LYS A 46 12.16 9.20 9.05
CA LYS A 46 13.32 8.47 8.54
C LYS A 46 13.82 9.02 7.21
N ALA A 47 12.92 9.28 6.27
CA ALA A 47 13.23 9.73 4.93
C ALA A 47 13.94 11.08 4.92
N TYR A 48 13.60 11.97 5.88
CA TYR A 48 14.21 13.30 6.05
C TYR A 48 15.26 13.36 7.17
N HIS A 49 15.51 12.25 7.88
CA HIS A 49 16.38 12.20 9.06
C HIS A 49 16.03 13.28 10.11
N LEU A 50 14.74 13.48 10.37
CA LEU A 50 14.25 14.48 11.32
C LEU A 50 14.58 14.09 12.76
N THR A 51 14.94 15.08 13.57
CA THR A 51 15.09 14.94 15.03
C THR A 51 13.77 15.13 15.79
N ILE A 52 12.81 15.79 15.14
CA ILE A 52 11.46 16.05 15.63
C ILE A 52 10.57 14.87 15.24
N SER A 53 9.84 14.33 16.22
CA SER A 53 8.90 13.22 16.02
C SER A 53 7.70 13.37 16.95
N TRP A 54 6.67 12.54 16.76
CA TRP A 54 5.55 12.44 17.69
C TRP A 54 5.93 12.05 19.13
N LEU A 55 7.16 11.62 19.42
CA LEU A 55 7.63 11.33 20.78
C LEU A 55 8.43 12.48 21.40
N SER A 56 8.92 13.40 20.57
CA SER A 56 9.77 14.51 21.00
C SER A 56 8.95 15.57 21.77
N GLN A 57 9.63 16.36 22.61
CA GLN A 57 8.99 17.48 23.34
C GLN A 57 8.35 18.48 22.38
N ARG A 58 9.07 18.84 21.31
CA ARG A 58 8.48 19.42 20.09
C ARG A 58 7.94 18.28 19.25
N CYS A 59 6.64 18.21 19.06
CA CYS A 59 5.96 17.08 18.42
C CYS A 59 5.56 17.34 16.95
N CYS A 60 5.75 18.57 16.46
CA CYS A 60 5.45 18.98 15.10
C CYS A 60 6.66 19.64 14.44
N TRP A 61 7.05 19.16 13.25
CA TRP A 61 8.12 19.75 12.45
C TRP A 61 7.65 20.93 11.60
N SER A 62 6.35 21.14 11.45
CA SER A 62 5.78 22.24 10.66
C SER A 62 5.67 23.54 11.44
N CYS A 63 5.60 23.50 12.78
CA CYS A 63 5.30 24.69 13.57
C CYS A 63 5.93 24.71 14.98
N HIS A 64 6.79 23.74 15.31
CA HIS A 64 7.39 23.56 16.65
C HIS A 64 6.40 23.35 17.81
N ALA A 65 5.14 22.97 17.54
CA ALA A 65 4.18 22.66 18.60
C ALA A 65 4.76 21.67 19.60
N SER A 66 4.50 21.93 20.87
CA SER A 66 5.06 21.22 22.02
C SER A 66 4.00 20.41 22.74
N ARG A 67 4.43 19.30 23.34
CA ARG A 67 3.61 18.48 24.24
C ARG A 67 3.78 18.83 25.72
N MET A 68 4.68 19.74 26.04
CA MET A 68 4.89 20.14 27.43
C MET A 68 3.77 21.07 27.86
N SER A 69 3.12 20.76 28.98
CA SER A 69 1.99 21.54 29.51
C SER A 69 2.33 22.99 29.86
N ASN A 70 3.61 23.27 30.13
CA ASN A 70 4.12 24.61 30.42
C ASN A 70 4.55 25.41 29.17
N SER A 71 4.39 24.85 27.98
CA SER A 71 4.77 25.50 26.73
C SER A 71 3.63 26.34 26.19
N GLU A 72 3.90 27.58 25.79
CA GLU A 72 2.94 28.45 25.08
C GLU A 72 2.50 27.83 23.74
N LEU A 73 3.44 27.16 23.05
CA LEU A 73 3.19 26.44 21.79
C LEU A 73 2.50 25.08 21.97
N LEU A 74 1.55 24.96 22.90
CA LEU A 74 0.90 23.68 23.19
C LEU A 74 0.13 23.14 21.96
N PHE A 75 0.32 21.86 21.66
CA PHE A 75 -0.30 21.22 20.49
C PHE A 75 -1.83 21.06 20.59
N THR A 76 -2.41 21.18 21.79
CA THR A 76 -3.86 21.06 21.98
C THR A 76 -4.61 22.35 21.60
N HIS A 77 -3.91 23.48 21.48
CA HIS A 77 -4.46 24.67 20.84
C HIS A 77 -4.68 24.36 19.34
N PHE A 78 -5.71 24.93 18.72
CA PHE A 78 -6.07 24.62 17.33
C PHE A 78 -6.77 25.80 16.65
N GLY A 79 -6.88 25.74 15.33
CA GLY A 79 -7.53 26.78 14.52
C GLY A 79 -6.58 27.92 14.13
N PRO A 80 -7.06 28.90 13.34
CA PRO A 80 -6.20 29.88 12.67
C PRO A 80 -5.43 30.78 13.64
N ASN A 81 -5.94 31.00 14.85
CA ASN A 81 -5.37 31.90 15.85
C ASN A 81 -4.49 31.18 16.89
N ALA A 82 -4.18 29.89 16.72
CA ALA A 82 -3.36 29.15 17.66
C ALA A 82 -1.91 29.69 17.70
N GLN A 83 -1.31 29.79 18.89
CA GLN A 83 0.00 30.42 19.09
C GLN A 83 1.13 29.76 18.28
N HIS A 84 1.14 28.43 18.17
CA HIS A 84 2.14 27.70 17.38
C HIS A 84 2.08 28.01 15.87
N ARG A 85 0.98 28.60 15.36
CA ARG A 85 0.93 29.04 13.95
C ARG A 85 1.79 30.27 13.67
N GLN A 86 2.21 31.00 14.70
CA GLN A 86 3.17 32.09 14.54
C GLN A 86 4.59 31.58 14.29
N THR A 87 4.84 30.29 14.55
CA THR A 87 6.15 29.64 14.44
C THR A 87 6.20 28.61 13.31
N LEU A 88 5.48 28.87 12.20
CA LEU A 88 5.52 28.02 11.01
C LEU A 88 6.93 27.95 10.43
N VAL A 89 7.41 26.73 10.23
CA VAL A 89 8.78 26.44 9.81
C VAL A 89 8.93 26.70 8.32
N GLY A 90 9.83 27.60 7.97
CA GLY A 90 10.19 27.89 6.58
C GLY A 90 11.09 26.81 5.97
N THR A 91 11.23 26.82 4.64
CA THR A 91 12.06 25.84 3.91
C THR A 91 13.51 25.79 4.40
N ALA A 92 14.17 26.93 4.59
CA ALA A 92 15.55 26.97 5.06
C ALA A 92 15.71 26.35 6.46
N GLU A 93 14.77 26.64 7.36
CA GLU A 93 14.77 26.12 8.73
C GLU A 93 14.49 24.61 8.77
N PHE A 94 13.54 24.13 7.95
CA PHE A 94 13.29 22.70 7.82
C PHE A 94 14.54 21.95 7.34
N ILE A 95 15.23 22.47 6.33
CA ILE A 95 16.47 21.87 5.82
C ILE A 95 17.55 21.81 6.91
N GLN A 96 17.70 22.87 7.71
CA GLN A 96 18.64 22.88 8.84
C GLN A 96 18.27 21.86 9.93
N SER A 97 16.98 21.56 10.11
CA SER A 97 16.52 20.55 11.06
C SER A 97 16.78 19.11 10.62
N CYS A 98 16.98 18.91 9.31
CA CYS A 98 17.31 17.61 8.72
C CYS A 98 18.81 17.32 8.88
N LYS A 99 19.18 16.08 9.21
CA LYS A 99 20.56 15.61 8.99
C LYS A 99 20.85 15.56 7.48
N PRO A 100 22.12 15.43 7.03
CA PRO A 100 22.44 15.35 5.60
C PRO A 100 21.53 14.39 4.85
N ASN A 101 20.81 14.93 3.86
CA ASN A 101 19.71 14.25 3.19
C ASN A 101 19.68 14.59 1.70
N ALA A 102 19.56 13.57 0.85
CA ALA A 102 19.53 13.77 -0.60
C ALA A 102 18.24 14.45 -1.08
N TRP A 103 17.11 14.25 -0.39
CA TRP A 103 15.81 14.80 -0.78
C TRP A 103 15.79 16.32 -0.72
N VAL A 104 16.31 16.91 0.36
CA VAL A 104 16.32 18.37 0.55
C VAL A 104 17.29 19.10 -0.40
N ASN A 105 18.24 18.36 -0.97
CA ASN A 105 19.19 18.89 -1.95
C ASN A 105 18.63 18.90 -3.38
N LEU A 106 17.40 18.43 -3.60
CA LEU A 106 16.78 18.44 -4.92
C LEU A 106 16.54 19.90 -5.38
N PRO A 107 16.91 20.26 -6.62
CA PRO A 107 16.68 21.61 -7.12
C PRO A 107 15.18 21.95 -7.14
N GLY A 108 14.79 23.02 -6.44
CA GLY A 108 13.38 23.43 -6.32
C GLY A 108 12.62 22.74 -5.19
N TRP A 109 13.31 22.02 -4.30
CA TRP A 109 12.71 21.44 -3.12
C TRP A 109 12.14 22.52 -2.19
N HIS A 110 10.93 22.29 -1.67
CA HIS A 110 10.22 23.18 -0.75
C HIS A 110 9.59 22.37 0.37
N VAL A 111 9.47 22.92 1.58
CA VAL A 111 8.91 22.19 2.74
C VAL A 111 7.48 21.69 2.50
N GLU A 112 6.72 22.41 1.68
CA GLU A 112 5.33 22.07 1.31
C GLU A 112 5.19 20.79 0.48
N VAL A 113 6.30 20.28 -0.08
CA VAL A 113 6.34 18.97 -0.73
C VAL A 113 6.05 17.87 0.30
N VAL A 114 6.45 18.07 1.56
CA VAL A 114 6.22 17.09 2.64
C VAL A 114 4.76 17.14 3.07
N SER A 115 4.02 16.08 2.72
CA SER A 115 2.59 16.00 3.00
C SER A 115 2.30 15.12 4.21
N TYR A 116 1.37 15.55 5.06
CA TYR A 116 0.79 14.66 6.05
C TYR A 116 -0.16 13.68 5.38
N ASP A 117 -0.17 12.45 5.89
CA ASP A 117 -1.05 11.40 5.37
C ASP A 117 -2.41 11.40 6.09
N PHE A 118 -3.48 11.64 5.34
CA PHE A 118 -4.84 11.71 5.87
C PHE A 118 -5.30 10.38 6.50
N LEU A 119 -4.96 9.24 5.89
CA LEU A 119 -5.32 7.91 6.40
C LEU A 119 -4.74 7.66 7.80
N HIS A 120 -3.42 7.84 7.98
CA HIS A 120 -2.74 7.59 9.23
C HIS A 120 -3.01 8.66 10.28
N VAL A 121 -3.27 9.92 9.88
CA VAL A 121 -3.60 11.00 10.82
C VAL A 121 -5.02 10.84 11.32
N PHE A 122 -6.00 10.72 10.42
CA PHE A 122 -7.41 10.80 10.74
C PHE A 122 -8.05 9.42 10.92
N ASP A 123 -8.17 8.64 9.84
CA ASP A 123 -8.97 7.42 9.79
C ASP A 123 -8.37 6.28 10.63
N LEU A 124 -7.05 6.11 10.69
CA LEU A 124 -6.42 5.05 11.49
C LEU A 124 -6.09 5.48 12.92
N THR A 125 -6.19 6.77 13.28
CA THR A 125 -5.82 7.22 14.65
C THR A 125 -6.92 8.00 15.37
N LEU A 126 -7.36 9.13 14.83
CA LEU A 126 -8.29 10.01 15.57
C LEU A 126 -9.68 9.41 15.68
N VAL A 127 -10.21 8.87 14.58
CA VAL A 127 -11.53 8.23 14.58
C VAL A 127 -11.57 7.00 15.50
N PRO A 128 -10.61 6.05 15.45
CA PRO A 128 -10.65 4.88 16.33
C PRO A 128 -10.42 5.20 17.82
N ASP A 129 -9.58 6.19 18.16
CA ASP A 129 -9.38 6.60 19.56
C ASP A 129 -10.66 7.26 20.13
N ALA A 130 -11.32 8.13 19.36
CA ALA A 130 -12.60 8.73 19.74
C ALA A 130 -13.71 7.66 19.83
N ALA A 131 -13.77 6.74 18.86
CA ALA A 131 -14.71 5.64 18.84
C ALA A 131 -14.54 4.70 20.05
N ALA A 132 -13.31 4.37 20.43
CA ALA A 132 -13.04 3.54 21.61
C ALA A 132 -13.58 4.18 22.90
N SER A 133 -13.39 5.50 23.05
CA SER A 133 -13.87 6.24 24.23
C SER A 133 -15.41 6.28 24.27
N ALA A 134 -16.04 6.64 23.14
CA ALA A 134 -17.48 6.67 23.01
C ALA A 134 -18.11 5.29 23.27
N LEU A 135 -17.52 4.21 22.75
CA LEU A 135 -18.00 2.84 22.97
C LEU A 135 -17.95 2.44 24.46
N VAL A 136 -16.89 2.80 25.17
CA VAL A 136 -16.79 2.52 26.61
C VAL A 136 -17.87 3.26 27.39
N GLU A 137 -18.09 4.54 27.12
CA GLU A 137 -19.16 5.31 27.78
C GLU A 137 -20.55 4.75 27.46
N LEU A 138 -20.82 4.47 26.18
CA LEU A 138 -22.09 3.90 25.73
C LEU A 138 -22.33 2.49 26.29
N SER A 139 -21.26 1.76 26.64
CA SER A 139 -21.38 0.45 27.29
C SER A 139 -21.70 0.51 28.78
N GLN A 140 -21.43 1.65 29.42
CA GLN A 140 -21.70 1.86 30.84
C GLN A 140 -23.09 2.47 31.10
N THR A 141 -23.72 2.99 30.05
CA THR A 141 -25.13 3.38 30.07
C THR A 141 -25.98 2.17 29.67
N ASP A 142 -26.72 1.58 30.62
CA ASP A 142 -27.55 0.37 30.41
C ASP A 142 -28.59 0.50 29.26
N GLU A 143 -28.92 1.72 28.86
CA GLU A 143 -29.98 2.03 27.89
C GLU A 143 -29.65 1.69 26.42
N VAL A 144 -28.37 1.59 26.05
CA VAL A 144 -27.95 1.42 24.64
C VAL A 144 -28.19 -0.01 24.16
N TRP A 145 -28.11 -1.00 25.06
CA TRP A 145 -28.07 -2.43 24.70
C TRP A 145 -29.37 -3.19 25.00
N GLU A 146 -30.26 -2.65 25.85
CA GLU A 146 -31.48 -3.36 26.29
C GLU A 146 -32.75 -3.12 25.46
N GLY A 147 -32.73 -2.31 24.39
CA GLY A 147 -33.85 -2.35 23.42
C GLY A 147 -34.07 -1.14 22.53
N THR A 148 -33.55 0.04 22.87
CA THR A 148 -33.94 1.29 22.21
C THR A 148 -33.15 1.55 20.92
N VAL A 149 -31.85 1.24 20.89
CA VAL A 149 -30.97 1.54 19.74
C VAL A 149 -31.18 0.59 18.55
N CYS A 150 -31.44 -0.71 18.80
CA CYS A 150 -31.81 -1.65 17.73
C CYS A 150 -33.14 -1.29 17.05
N VAL A 151 -34.07 -0.65 17.76
CA VAL A 151 -35.36 -0.20 17.23
C VAL A 151 -35.21 1.11 16.47
N VAL A 152 -34.46 2.09 16.99
CA VAL A 152 -34.18 3.38 16.31
C VAL A 152 -33.39 3.19 15.01
N LEU A 153 -32.41 2.29 14.99
CA LEU A 153 -31.68 1.94 13.77
C LEU A 153 -32.56 1.24 12.71
N ARG A 154 -33.61 0.51 13.12
CA ARG A 154 -34.58 -0.12 12.21
C ARG A 154 -35.62 0.85 11.64
N THR A 155 -36.02 1.86 12.41
CA THR A 155 -37.12 2.77 12.03
C THR A 155 -36.65 3.98 11.23
N ARG A 156 -35.41 4.47 11.41
CA ARG A 156 -34.94 5.73 10.80
C ARG A 156 -34.30 5.58 9.41
N PHE A 157 -33.92 4.37 8.98
CA PHE A 157 -33.31 4.14 7.65
C PHE A 157 -34.02 3.06 6.82
N PRO A 158 -35.27 3.27 6.36
CA PRO A 158 -35.98 2.20 5.66
C PRO A 158 -35.44 1.92 4.25
N HIS A 159 -34.95 2.89 3.48
CA HIS A 159 -34.95 2.75 2.00
C HIS A 159 -33.83 3.43 1.16
N ASN A 160 -32.67 3.81 1.71
CA ASN A 160 -31.55 4.27 0.85
C ASN A 160 -30.66 3.12 0.39
N SER A 161 -30.38 3.06 -0.92
CA SER A 161 -29.53 2.06 -1.59
C SER A 161 -28.09 1.98 -1.06
N GLU A 162 -27.59 3.04 -0.40
CA GLU A 162 -26.32 3.05 0.33
C GLU A 162 -26.34 2.19 1.61
N CYS A 163 -27.52 1.75 2.06
CA CYS A 163 -27.74 1.06 3.33
C CYS A 163 -27.73 -0.48 3.21
N HIS A 164 -27.53 -1.08 2.03
CA HIS A 164 -27.40 -2.54 1.93
C HIS A 164 -26.14 -3.06 2.65
N ILE A 165 -25.05 -2.29 2.60
CA ILE A 165 -23.81 -2.61 3.30
C ILE A 165 -23.99 -2.41 4.83
N MET A 166 -24.64 -1.33 5.24
CA MET A 166 -24.87 -1.03 6.67
C MET A 166 -25.85 -2.02 7.33
N HIS A 167 -26.90 -2.46 6.62
CA HIS A 167 -27.80 -3.52 7.08
C HIS A 167 -27.10 -4.89 7.16
N ALA A 168 -26.14 -5.18 6.28
CA ALA A 168 -25.34 -6.41 6.34
C ALA A 168 -24.33 -6.39 7.51
N ILE A 169 -23.72 -5.24 7.79
CA ILE A 169 -22.73 -5.06 8.88
C ILE A 169 -23.41 -5.06 10.26
N CYS A 170 -24.56 -4.38 10.42
CA CYS A 170 -25.34 -4.39 11.66
C CYS A 170 -25.96 -5.76 11.99
N ARG A 171 -26.20 -6.64 10.99
CA ARG A 171 -26.62 -8.04 11.21
C ARG A 171 -25.45 -8.99 11.45
N CYS A 172 -24.22 -8.57 11.15
CA CYS A 172 -23.06 -9.40 11.39
C CYS A 172 -22.74 -9.42 12.89
N LYS A 173 -23.16 -10.50 13.57
CA LYS A 173 -22.58 -10.90 14.86
C LYS A 173 -21.03 -10.81 14.82
N SER A 174 -20.41 -10.99 13.65
CA SER A 174 -18.96 -10.83 13.46
C SER A 174 -18.44 -9.40 13.69
N PHE A 175 -19.17 -8.33 13.33
CA PHE A 175 -18.70 -6.95 13.50
C PHE A 175 -18.69 -6.52 14.98
N LEU A 176 -19.75 -6.84 15.72
CA LEU A 176 -19.80 -6.65 17.17
C LEU A 176 -18.82 -7.57 17.90
N THR A 177 -18.61 -8.80 17.41
CA THR A 177 -17.57 -9.72 17.94
C THR A 177 -16.16 -9.19 17.64
N MET A 178 -15.94 -8.58 16.49
CA MET A 178 -14.68 -7.92 16.08
C MET A 178 -14.40 -6.73 17.00
N LEU A 179 -15.37 -5.82 17.20
CA LEU A 179 -15.26 -4.72 18.16
C LEU A 179 -14.95 -5.21 19.58
N ARG A 180 -15.64 -6.25 20.06
CA ARG A 180 -15.38 -6.85 21.38
C ARG A 180 -13.99 -7.48 21.50
N ARG A 181 -13.45 -8.06 20.42
CA ARG A 181 -12.10 -8.65 20.40
C ARG A 181 -11.00 -7.58 20.32
N HIS A 182 -11.27 -6.44 19.70
CA HIS A 182 -10.26 -5.41 19.44
C HIS A 182 -10.30 -4.20 20.38
N LEU A 183 -11.39 -4.00 21.12
CA LEU A 183 -11.47 -3.00 22.18
C LEU A 183 -10.61 -3.43 23.36
N GLN A 184 -9.45 -2.79 23.49
CA GLN A 184 -8.53 -3.03 24.60
C GLN A 184 -8.76 -1.97 25.68
N VAL A 185 -9.42 -2.36 26.76
CA VAL A 185 -9.66 -1.51 27.95
C VAL A 185 -8.53 -1.63 28.98
N GLN A 186 -7.62 -2.60 28.84
CA GLN A 186 -6.52 -2.84 29.78
C GLN A 186 -5.35 -1.82 29.68
N LYS A 187 -5.34 -0.93 28.68
CA LYS A 187 -4.36 0.17 28.57
C LYS A 187 -4.87 1.38 29.35
N GLN A 188 -3.98 2.31 29.71
CA GLN A 188 -4.35 3.57 30.40
C GLN A 188 -5.51 4.32 29.73
N TYR A 189 -5.71 4.20 28.41
CA TYR A 189 -6.88 4.71 27.69
C TYR A 189 -7.52 3.58 26.88
N PRO A 190 -8.85 3.60 26.67
CA PRO A 190 -9.50 2.74 25.70
C PRO A 190 -8.87 2.90 24.32
N SER A 191 -8.61 1.80 23.64
CA SER A 191 -8.10 1.84 22.27
C SER A 191 -8.64 0.69 21.43
N LEU A 192 -8.95 0.99 20.18
CA LEU A 192 -9.12 -0.02 19.15
C LEU A 192 -7.73 -0.31 18.57
N ALA A 193 -7.33 -1.58 18.57
CA ALA A 193 -5.98 -1.97 18.16
C ALA A 193 -5.73 -1.66 16.68
N GLN A 194 -4.90 -0.63 16.40
CA GLN A 194 -4.51 -0.20 15.05
C GLN A 194 -3.93 -1.31 14.15
N LYS A 195 -3.40 -2.41 14.72
CA LYS A 195 -2.89 -3.55 13.94
C LYS A 195 -3.97 -4.37 13.24
N HIS A 196 -5.22 -4.19 13.60
CA HIS A 196 -6.34 -5.02 13.15
C HIS A 196 -7.54 -4.20 12.65
N PHE A 197 -7.35 -2.91 12.41
CA PHE A 197 -8.41 -2.01 12.04
C PHE A 197 -8.01 -1.25 10.78
N ASN A 198 -8.75 -1.47 9.70
CA ASN A 198 -8.42 -0.92 8.39
C ASN A 198 -9.07 0.46 8.19
N GLY A 199 -8.52 1.27 7.27
CA GLY A 199 -9.04 2.62 7.00
C GLY A 199 -10.51 2.63 6.56
N SER A 200 -10.97 1.61 5.84
CA SER A 200 -12.37 1.45 5.42
C SER A 200 -13.31 1.12 6.57
N GLU A 201 -12.87 0.25 7.50
CA GLU A 201 -13.63 -0.11 8.69
C GLU A 201 -13.82 1.10 9.62
N SER A 202 -12.84 2.00 9.66
CA SER A 202 -12.92 3.26 10.42
C SER A 202 -14.01 4.19 9.92
N VAL A 203 -14.13 4.33 8.59
CA VAL A 203 -15.18 5.15 7.98
C VAL A 203 -16.56 4.60 8.30
N ILE A 204 -16.71 3.27 8.23
CA ILE A 204 -17.97 2.59 8.58
C ILE A 204 -18.29 2.80 10.06
N LEU A 205 -17.31 2.65 10.93
CA LEU A 205 -17.47 2.83 12.37
C LEU A 205 -17.88 4.28 12.72
N ALA A 206 -17.26 5.28 12.10
CA ALA A 206 -17.62 6.68 12.29
C ALA A 206 -19.08 6.96 11.90
N ARG A 207 -19.52 6.45 10.75
CA ARG A 207 -20.92 6.61 10.28
C ARG A 207 -21.91 5.90 11.20
N TRP A 208 -21.57 4.71 11.67
CA TRP A 208 -22.41 3.96 12.61
C TRP A 208 -22.53 4.67 13.97
N LEU A 209 -21.41 5.13 14.54
CA LEU A 209 -21.41 5.88 15.79
C LEU A 209 -22.10 7.24 15.66
N MET A 210 -21.97 7.92 14.53
CA MET A 210 -22.72 9.14 14.23
C MET A 210 -24.23 8.88 14.38
N GLY A 211 -24.76 7.83 13.74
CA GLY A 211 -26.19 7.51 13.83
C GLY A 211 -26.67 7.26 15.27
N ILE A 212 -25.88 6.57 16.10
CA ILE A 212 -26.22 6.28 17.49
C ILE A 212 -26.17 7.55 18.35
N THR A 213 -25.05 8.26 18.29
CA THR A 213 -24.81 9.46 19.12
C THR A 213 -25.77 10.60 18.78
N VAL A 214 -26.11 10.82 17.51
CA VAL A 214 -27.12 11.80 17.11
C VAL A 214 -28.49 11.42 17.65
N ALA A 215 -28.90 10.15 17.55
CA ALA A 215 -30.18 9.70 18.11
C ALA A 215 -30.28 9.94 19.64
N ILE A 216 -29.20 9.70 20.37
CA ILE A 216 -29.13 9.96 21.82
C ILE A 216 -29.19 11.47 22.10
N ALA A 217 -28.46 12.27 21.33
CA ALA A 217 -28.45 13.73 21.45
C ALA A 217 -29.84 14.35 21.15
N GLU A 218 -30.56 13.84 20.15
CA GLU A 218 -31.93 14.27 19.84
C GLU A 218 -32.92 13.95 20.97
N GLN A 219 -32.76 12.80 21.63
CA GLN A 219 -33.58 12.43 22.79
C GLN A 219 -33.28 13.28 24.02
N ARG A 220 -32.07 13.86 24.10
CA ARG A 220 -31.58 14.61 25.26
C ARG A 220 -30.99 15.97 24.84
N PRO A 221 -31.82 16.92 24.40
CA PRO A 221 -31.35 18.22 23.91
C PRO A 221 -30.63 19.06 24.98
N GLN A 222 -30.89 18.82 26.26
CA GLN A 222 -30.27 19.52 27.39
C GLN A 222 -28.92 18.90 27.84
N ASP A 223 -28.58 17.70 27.35
CA ASP A 223 -27.36 16.99 27.72
C ASP A 223 -26.20 17.41 26.80
N ILE A 224 -25.40 18.36 27.28
CA ILE A 224 -24.25 18.91 26.54
C ILE A 224 -23.25 17.80 26.17
N HIS A 225 -23.00 16.84 27.07
CA HIS A 225 -22.08 15.76 26.81
C HIS A 225 -22.55 14.88 25.65
N ALA A 226 -23.85 14.55 25.59
CA ALA A 226 -24.43 13.85 24.45
C ALA A 226 -24.30 14.65 23.13
N GLN A 227 -24.52 15.97 23.17
CA GLN A 227 -24.32 16.84 22.00
C GLN A 227 -22.87 16.86 21.52
N LEU A 228 -21.90 16.94 22.45
CA LEU A 228 -20.48 16.92 22.11
C LEU A 228 -20.07 15.59 21.46
N ARG A 229 -20.55 14.45 21.98
CA ARG A 229 -20.31 13.13 21.37
C ARG A 229 -20.86 13.03 19.95
N ALA A 230 -22.09 13.51 19.74
CA ALA A 230 -22.67 13.59 18.41
C ALA A 230 -21.84 14.49 17.49
N ALA A 231 -21.40 15.66 17.98
CA ALA A 231 -20.58 16.60 17.23
C ALA A 231 -19.24 15.97 16.78
N VAL A 232 -18.60 15.12 17.60
CA VAL A 232 -17.37 14.42 17.19
C VAL A 232 -17.62 13.56 15.94
N PHE A 233 -18.63 12.70 15.94
CA PHE A 233 -18.84 11.78 14.81
C PHE A 233 -19.51 12.42 13.60
N VAL A 234 -20.41 13.40 13.81
CA VAL A 234 -20.98 14.21 12.72
C VAL A 234 -19.87 14.93 11.97
N ASN A 235 -18.97 15.60 12.69
CA ASN A 235 -17.86 16.31 12.05
C ASN A 235 -16.82 15.34 11.47
N ALA A 236 -16.64 14.15 12.05
CA ALA A 236 -15.76 13.16 11.45
C ALA A 236 -16.27 12.67 10.08
N VAL A 237 -17.58 12.42 9.96
CA VAL A 237 -18.20 12.07 8.68
C VAL A 237 -18.17 13.26 7.71
N ALA A 238 -18.41 14.49 8.19
CA ALA A 238 -18.35 15.69 7.37
C ALA A 238 -16.94 15.97 6.81
N ILE A 239 -15.89 15.80 7.62
CA ILE A 239 -14.49 15.87 7.17
C ILE A 239 -14.27 14.90 6.01
N ARG A 240 -14.69 13.63 6.18
CA ARG A 240 -14.52 12.60 5.16
C ARG A 240 -15.28 12.92 3.87
N GLN A 241 -16.50 13.44 3.97
CA GLN A 241 -17.28 13.88 2.80
C GLN A 241 -16.63 15.07 2.08
N ALA A 242 -16.09 16.03 2.84
CA ALA A 242 -15.45 17.22 2.30
C ALA A 242 -14.18 16.89 1.49
N VAL A 243 -13.43 15.86 1.90
CA VAL A 243 -12.22 15.42 1.19
C VAL A 243 -12.47 14.35 0.13
N SER A 244 -13.73 13.99 -0.16
CA SER A 244 -14.07 12.90 -1.09
C SER A 244 -13.30 12.96 -2.42
N LEU A 245 -12.89 11.80 -2.95
CA LEU A 245 -12.14 11.64 -4.20
C LEU A 245 -12.93 12.09 -5.45
N GLN A 246 -14.23 12.34 -5.33
CA GLN A 246 -15.04 12.99 -6.37
C GLN A 246 -14.54 14.40 -6.70
N HIS A 247 -13.85 15.04 -5.76
CA HIS A 247 -13.16 16.30 -6.00
C HIS A 247 -11.80 16.01 -6.65
N GLY A 248 -11.40 16.83 -7.63
CA GLY A 248 -10.09 16.71 -8.28
C GLY A 248 -8.91 16.94 -7.34
N ILE A 249 -7.71 17.08 -7.90
CA ILE A 249 -6.45 17.29 -7.14
C ILE A 249 -6.56 18.47 -6.16
N VAL A 250 -7.31 19.52 -6.54
CA VAL A 250 -7.59 20.69 -5.71
C VAL A 250 -9.05 20.66 -5.27
N LEU A 251 -9.29 20.90 -3.98
CA LEU A 251 -10.64 20.95 -3.43
C LEU A 251 -11.35 22.23 -3.88
N PRO A 252 -12.64 22.17 -4.26
CA PRO A 252 -13.42 23.37 -4.52
C PRO A 252 -13.57 24.18 -3.21
N PRO A 253 -13.73 25.52 -3.31
CA PRO A 253 -13.75 26.41 -2.15
C PRO A 253 -14.86 26.06 -1.14
N GLU A 254 -16.01 25.57 -1.61
CA GLU A 254 -17.10 25.11 -0.74
C GLU A 254 -16.69 23.88 0.10
N SER A 255 -16.08 22.87 -0.53
CA SER A 255 -15.61 21.67 0.18
C SER A 255 -14.44 21.99 1.10
N LEU A 256 -13.56 22.92 0.72
CA LEU A 256 -12.49 23.42 1.59
C LEU A 256 -13.05 24.09 2.85
N GLN A 257 -14.05 24.98 2.70
CA GLN A 257 -14.70 25.63 3.84
C GLN A 257 -15.42 24.61 4.74
N LYS A 258 -16.09 23.62 4.14
CA LYS A 258 -16.71 22.50 4.89
C LYS A 258 -15.66 21.73 5.68
N LEU A 259 -14.52 21.39 5.08
CA LEU A 259 -13.41 20.70 5.74
C LEU A 259 -12.89 21.51 6.94
N GLN A 260 -12.61 22.80 6.74
CA GLN A 260 -12.05 23.66 7.79
C GLN A 260 -13.03 23.86 8.95
N THR A 261 -14.31 24.04 8.65
CA THR A 261 -15.37 24.20 9.65
C THR A 261 -15.57 22.89 10.43
N ALA A 262 -15.69 21.77 9.73
CA ALA A 262 -15.85 20.46 10.37
C ALA A 262 -14.61 20.09 11.19
N ASN A 263 -13.41 20.41 10.71
CA ASN A 263 -12.17 20.23 11.46
C ASN A 263 -12.17 21.01 12.78
N TYR A 264 -12.55 22.29 12.74
CA TYR A 264 -12.62 23.13 13.94
C TYR A 264 -13.63 22.60 14.96
N LEU A 265 -14.83 22.21 14.50
CA LEU A 265 -15.87 21.66 15.37
C LEU A 265 -15.49 20.28 15.94
N PHE A 266 -14.82 19.44 15.15
CA PHE A 266 -14.28 18.16 15.61
C PHE A 266 -13.26 18.34 16.73
N HIS A 267 -12.31 19.26 16.56
CA HIS A 267 -11.30 19.58 17.57
C HIS A 267 -11.93 20.15 18.84
N SER A 268 -12.87 21.09 18.69
CA SER A 268 -13.58 21.70 19.81
C SER A 268 -14.33 20.64 20.64
N ALA A 269 -15.13 19.80 19.97
CA ALA A 269 -15.91 18.76 20.65
C ALA A 269 -15.00 17.74 21.36
N LEU A 270 -13.94 17.28 20.68
CA LEU A 270 -13.00 16.30 21.25
C LEU A 270 -12.22 16.88 22.45
N ASN A 271 -11.79 18.14 22.36
CA ASN A 271 -11.10 18.81 23.46
C ASN A 271 -12.02 19.02 24.67
N SER A 272 -13.27 19.42 24.46
CA SER A 272 -14.25 19.59 25.55
C SER A 272 -14.52 18.26 26.27
N LEU A 273 -14.74 17.18 25.53
CA LEU A 273 -14.94 15.84 26.11
C LEU A 273 -13.72 15.34 26.88
N ALA A 274 -12.52 15.63 26.39
CA ALA A 274 -11.28 15.31 27.09
C ALA A 274 -11.13 16.13 28.38
N GLN A 275 -11.52 17.40 28.38
CA GLN A 275 -11.51 18.24 29.58
C GLN A 275 -12.50 17.74 30.64
N GLU A 276 -13.71 17.37 30.24
CA GLU A 276 -14.72 16.75 31.11
C GLU A 276 -14.18 15.45 31.73
N ALA A 277 -13.63 14.55 30.92
CA ALA A 277 -13.05 13.30 31.40
C ALA A 277 -11.90 13.52 32.40
N VAL A 278 -11.02 14.50 32.14
CA VAL A 278 -9.93 14.84 33.06
C VAL A 278 -10.46 15.42 34.37
N ALA A 279 -11.49 16.28 34.32
CA ALA A 279 -12.12 16.85 35.50
C ALA A 279 -12.77 15.76 36.39
N GLU A 280 -13.30 14.71 35.77
CA GLU A 280 -13.86 13.54 36.47
C GLU A 280 -12.80 12.51 36.91
N GLY A 281 -11.52 12.74 36.59
CA GLY A 281 -10.44 11.78 36.88
C GLY A 281 -10.51 10.49 36.04
N ARG A 282 -11.18 10.54 34.88
CA ARG A 282 -11.34 9.42 33.95
C ARG A 282 -10.38 9.53 32.77
N LEU A 283 -9.78 8.41 32.39
CA LEU A 283 -8.87 8.34 31.23
C LEU A 283 -9.65 8.00 29.95
N LEU A 284 -10.46 8.96 29.48
CA LEU A 284 -11.25 8.88 28.24
C LEU A 284 -10.84 10.00 27.27
N TRP A 285 -11.27 9.90 26.01
CA TRP A 285 -11.09 10.93 24.98
C TRP A 285 -9.63 11.36 24.78
N LYS A 286 -8.78 10.38 24.48
CA LYS A 286 -7.34 10.58 24.34
C LYS A 286 -7.00 11.58 23.22
N ILE A 287 -6.39 12.71 23.59
CA ILE A 287 -5.84 13.67 22.62
C ILE A 287 -4.40 13.28 22.23
N ARG A 288 -4.14 13.18 20.92
CA ARG A 288 -2.79 12.91 20.38
C ARG A 288 -2.24 14.08 19.56
N PRO A 289 -0.91 14.20 19.41
CA PRO A 289 -0.31 15.16 18.47
C PRO A 289 -0.78 15.03 17.01
N LYS A 290 -1.37 13.89 16.64
CA LYS A 290 -2.00 13.73 15.32
C LYS A 290 -3.25 14.61 15.15
N LEU A 291 -3.94 14.98 16.23
CA LEU A 291 -5.04 15.94 16.20
C LEU A 291 -4.52 17.28 15.65
N HIS A 292 -3.43 17.79 16.22
CA HIS A 292 -2.75 18.99 15.72
C HIS A 292 -2.29 18.88 14.25
N LYS A 293 -1.85 17.71 13.79
CA LYS A 293 -1.50 17.48 12.37
C LYS A 293 -2.72 17.51 11.45
N MET A 294 -3.89 17.13 11.95
CA MET A 294 -5.14 17.30 11.22
C MET A 294 -5.46 18.78 10.97
N ASP A 295 -5.08 19.68 11.89
CA ASP A 295 -5.20 21.12 11.69
C ASP A 295 -4.28 21.62 10.56
N HIS A 296 -3.04 21.14 10.50
CA HIS A 296 -2.14 21.41 9.36
C HIS A 296 -2.68 20.85 8.03
N LEU A 297 -3.28 19.66 8.05
CA LEU A 297 -3.93 19.08 6.87
C LEU A 297 -5.07 19.97 6.36
N ALA A 298 -5.96 20.43 7.24
CA ALA A 298 -7.16 21.17 6.87
C ALA A 298 -6.86 22.64 6.47
N LEU A 299 -5.89 23.28 7.12
CA LEU A 299 -5.64 24.71 6.95
C LEU A 299 -4.46 25.01 6.01
N ASP A 300 -3.42 24.17 5.98
CA ASP A 300 -2.19 24.48 5.22
C ASP A 300 -2.03 23.60 3.97
N GLN A 301 -2.33 22.30 4.05
CA GLN A 301 -2.20 21.36 2.92
C GLN A 301 -3.43 21.40 1.99
N ALA A 302 -4.64 21.32 2.55
CA ALA A 302 -5.90 21.23 1.80
C ALA A 302 -6.16 22.37 0.80
N PRO A 303 -5.77 23.65 1.05
CA PRO A 303 -5.93 24.70 0.06
C PRO A 303 -5.14 24.48 -1.24
N ARG A 304 -4.07 23.69 -1.19
CA ARG A 304 -3.18 23.43 -2.34
C ARG A 304 -3.41 22.06 -2.95
N LEU A 305 -3.67 21.07 -2.11
CA LEU A 305 -3.73 19.67 -2.52
C LEU A 305 -4.71 18.90 -1.64
N SER A 306 -5.62 18.18 -2.27
CA SER A 306 -6.61 17.36 -1.58
C SER A 306 -5.93 16.36 -0.63
N PRO A 307 -6.31 16.34 0.67
CA PRO A 307 -5.80 15.37 1.64
C PRO A 307 -6.02 13.91 1.21
N MET A 308 -7.07 13.63 0.45
CA MET A 308 -7.32 12.28 -0.05
C MET A 308 -6.36 11.88 -1.17
N HIS A 309 -5.93 12.81 -2.02
CA HIS A 309 -4.95 12.51 -3.08
C HIS A 309 -3.55 12.23 -2.52
N THR A 310 -3.25 12.81 -1.36
CA THR A 310 -2.02 12.61 -0.58
C THR A 310 -2.12 11.44 0.41
N SER A 311 -3.23 10.73 0.42
CA SER A 311 -3.44 9.61 1.34
C SER A 311 -2.76 8.32 0.87
N CYS A 312 -2.40 7.46 1.83
CA CYS A 312 -1.75 6.16 1.60
C CYS A 312 -2.75 4.99 1.45
N TYR A 313 -4.04 5.27 1.23
CA TYR A 313 -5.09 4.24 1.06
C TYR A 313 -4.75 3.25 -0.05
N GLY A 314 -4.36 3.75 -1.22
CA GLY A 314 -4.00 2.91 -2.35
C GLY A 314 -2.75 2.06 -2.09
N ASP A 315 -1.82 2.58 -1.29
CA ASP A 315 -0.56 1.90 -0.99
C ASP A 315 -0.81 0.71 -0.03
N GLU A 316 -1.64 0.87 1.01
CA GLU A 316 -2.02 -0.21 1.93
C GLU A 316 -2.86 -1.30 1.25
N ASP A 317 -3.86 -0.90 0.48
CA ASP A 317 -4.73 -1.84 -0.22
C ASP A 317 -3.95 -2.65 -1.28
N LEU A 318 -3.00 -2.02 -1.97
CA LEU A 318 -2.15 -2.69 -2.94
C LEU A 318 -1.27 -3.74 -2.27
N VAL A 319 -0.63 -3.39 -1.14
CA VAL A 319 0.21 -4.33 -0.38
C VAL A 319 -0.62 -5.52 0.09
N PHE A 320 -1.81 -5.28 0.65
CA PHE A 320 -2.71 -6.35 1.08
C PHE A 320 -3.16 -7.22 -0.09
N GLY A 321 -3.58 -6.62 -1.20
CA GLY A 321 -4.00 -7.33 -2.40
C GLY A 321 -2.91 -8.21 -2.98
N VAL A 322 -1.69 -7.69 -3.11
CA VAL A 322 -0.52 -8.46 -3.58
C VAL A 322 -0.21 -9.62 -2.63
N ALA A 323 -0.20 -9.38 -1.31
CA ALA A 323 0.09 -10.42 -0.33
C ALA A 323 -0.95 -11.57 -0.36
N VAL A 324 -2.24 -11.24 -0.46
CA VAL A 324 -3.32 -12.24 -0.58
C VAL A 324 -3.19 -13.01 -1.89
N THR A 325 -2.87 -12.33 -3.00
CA THR A 325 -2.65 -12.98 -4.30
C THR A 325 -1.51 -14.00 -4.21
N LEU A 326 -0.36 -13.59 -3.68
CA LEU A 326 0.80 -14.47 -3.51
C LEU A 326 0.47 -15.68 -2.63
N LEU A 327 -0.25 -15.46 -1.52
CA LEU A 327 -0.68 -16.55 -0.65
C LEU A 327 -1.60 -17.55 -1.38
N LEU A 328 -2.58 -17.06 -2.16
CA LEU A 328 -3.48 -17.91 -2.93
C LEU A 328 -2.73 -18.71 -4.01
N VAL A 329 -1.75 -18.10 -4.67
CA VAL A 329 -0.88 -18.80 -5.63
C VAL A 329 -0.10 -19.92 -4.93
N VAL A 330 0.52 -19.65 -3.79
CA VAL A 330 1.27 -20.66 -3.02
C VAL A 330 0.35 -21.79 -2.52
N VAL A 331 -0.83 -21.47 -2.01
CA VAL A 331 -1.79 -22.46 -1.51
C VAL A 331 -2.33 -23.32 -2.65
N SER A 332 -2.68 -22.70 -3.78
CA SER A 332 -3.17 -23.43 -4.97
C SER A 332 -2.10 -24.35 -5.55
N GLY A 333 -0.85 -23.91 -5.68
CA GLY A 333 0.27 -24.76 -6.10
C GLY A 333 0.45 -25.98 -5.19
N ASN A 334 0.42 -25.77 -3.87
CA ASN A 334 0.50 -26.86 -2.89
C ASN A 334 -0.69 -27.85 -2.99
N LEU A 335 -1.90 -27.34 -3.20
CA LEU A 335 -3.09 -28.19 -3.36
C LEU A 335 -3.02 -29.02 -4.65
N ILE A 336 -2.59 -28.43 -5.76
CA ILE A 336 -2.42 -29.14 -7.05
C ILE A 336 -1.38 -30.25 -6.92
N HIS A 337 -0.25 -29.95 -6.25
CA HIS A 337 0.79 -30.95 -6.00
C HIS A 337 0.25 -32.12 -5.16
N ARG A 338 -0.55 -31.84 -4.12
CA ARG A 338 -1.18 -32.90 -3.30
C ARG A 338 -2.26 -33.68 -4.05
N ALA A 339 -3.02 -33.03 -4.92
CA ALA A 339 -4.09 -33.65 -5.71
C ALA A 339 -3.59 -34.46 -6.91
N ARG A 340 -2.27 -34.47 -7.19
CA ARG A 340 -1.64 -35.16 -8.34
C ARG A 340 -2.28 -34.81 -9.68
N LEU A 341 -2.80 -33.60 -9.84
CA LEU A 341 -3.40 -33.13 -11.08
C LEU A 341 -2.29 -32.73 -12.07
N ASN A 342 -1.71 -33.72 -12.76
CA ASN A 342 -0.62 -33.50 -13.71
C ASN A 342 -1.06 -32.83 -15.03
N PHE A 343 -2.36 -32.61 -15.24
CA PHE A 343 -2.89 -32.04 -16.49
C PHE A 343 -2.83 -30.51 -16.55
N LEU A 344 -2.83 -29.83 -15.40
CA LEU A 344 -2.85 -28.37 -15.34
C LEU A 344 -1.49 -27.83 -14.91
N PRO A 345 -0.79 -27.05 -15.76
CA PRO A 345 0.44 -26.40 -15.36
C PRO A 345 0.16 -25.34 -14.29
N GLU A 346 1.01 -25.28 -13.27
CA GLU A 346 0.89 -24.35 -12.13
C GLU A 346 0.83 -22.88 -12.58
N SER A 347 1.60 -22.54 -13.62
CA SER A 347 1.61 -21.21 -14.23
C SER A 347 0.23 -20.80 -14.76
N LEU A 348 -0.50 -21.71 -15.42
CA LEU A 348 -1.85 -21.42 -15.94
C LEU A 348 -2.83 -21.14 -14.79
N VAL A 349 -2.75 -21.88 -13.70
CA VAL A 349 -3.60 -21.65 -12.52
C VAL A 349 -3.30 -20.31 -11.87
N SER A 350 -2.02 -19.94 -11.74
CA SER A 350 -1.63 -18.64 -11.20
C SER A 350 -2.15 -17.46 -12.04
N VAL A 351 -2.12 -17.57 -13.38
CA VAL A 351 -2.66 -16.56 -14.30
C VAL A 351 -4.18 -16.44 -14.18
N ILE A 352 -4.89 -17.57 -14.12
CA ILE A 352 -6.36 -17.59 -13.97
C ILE A 352 -6.78 -16.99 -12.61
N LEU A 353 -6.09 -17.36 -11.52
CA LEU A 353 -6.34 -16.80 -10.20
C LEU A 353 -6.10 -15.29 -10.16
N GLY A 354 -5.01 -14.83 -10.78
CA GLY A 354 -4.72 -13.40 -10.92
C GLY A 354 -5.81 -12.67 -11.71
N ALA A 355 -6.31 -13.26 -12.80
CA ALA A 355 -7.38 -12.68 -13.61
C ALA A 355 -8.72 -12.62 -12.85
N ILE A 356 -9.09 -13.69 -12.14
CA ILE A 356 -10.31 -13.72 -11.32
C ILE A 356 -10.23 -12.69 -10.20
N LEU A 357 -9.11 -12.61 -9.49
CA LEU A 357 -8.93 -11.64 -8.42
C LEU A 357 -8.91 -10.21 -8.96
N GLY A 358 -8.23 -9.96 -10.07
CA GLY A 358 -8.23 -8.65 -10.73
C GLY A 358 -9.64 -8.21 -11.15
N PHE A 359 -10.42 -9.13 -11.73
CA PHE A 359 -11.81 -8.88 -12.07
C PHE A 359 -12.70 -8.69 -10.83
N ALA A 360 -12.51 -9.49 -9.79
CA ALA A 360 -13.25 -9.35 -8.54
C ALA A 360 -12.96 -8.00 -7.87
N LEU A 361 -11.70 -7.56 -7.85
CA LEU A 361 -11.29 -6.25 -7.36
C LEU A 361 -11.86 -5.10 -8.20
N TYR A 362 -11.97 -5.30 -9.52
CA TYR A 362 -12.62 -4.34 -10.42
C TYR A 362 -14.14 -4.26 -10.18
N ALA A 363 -14.78 -5.41 -9.95
CA ALA A 363 -16.23 -5.49 -9.76
C ALA A 363 -16.70 -5.14 -8.33
N SER A 364 -15.82 -5.23 -7.33
CA SER A 364 -16.16 -4.91 -5.95
C SER A 364 -15.93 -3.44 -5.62
N ASP A 365 -16.94 -2.76 -5.08
CA ASP A 365 -16.83 -1.44 -4.42
C ASP A 365 -15.95 -1.47 -3.14
N TRP A 366 -15.26 -2.58 -2.88
CA TRP A 366 -14.42 -2.79 -1.69
C TRP A 366 -13.23 -1.84 -1.60
N GLY A 367 -12.86 -1.21 -2.72
CA GLY A 367 -12.03 -0.02 -2.73
C GLY A 367 -12.93 1.20 -2.95
N GLY A 368 -13.43 1.80 -1.87
CA GLY A 368 -14.30 2.97 -1.94
C GLY A 368 -13.74 4.03 -2.90
N GLU A 369 -14.60 4.52 -3.80
CA GLU A 369 -14.34 5.61 -4.74
C GLU A 369 -12.95 5.56 -5.41
N ARG A 370 -12.60 4.41 -6.02
CA ARG A 370 -11.33 4.21 -6.74
C ARG A 370 -11.28 4.83 -8.15
N ASP A 371 -11.92 5.97 -8.33
CA ASP A 371 -11.76 6.70 -9.57
C ASP A 371 -10.52 7.62 -9.47
N ASN A 372 -9.52 7.31 -10.30
CA ASN A 372 -8.37 8.14 -10.69
C ASN A 372 -7.01 7.89 -10.01
N LEU A 373 -6.60 6.65 -9.75
CA LEU A 373 -5.22 6.34 -10.17
C LEU A 373 -5.28 6.10 -11.66
N ASP A 374 -4.66 6.98 -12.46
CA ASP A 374 -4.58 6.82 -13.91
C ASP A 374 -4.13 5.37 -14.19
N PRO A 375 -4.94 4.55 -14.91
CA PRO A 375 -4.58 3.16 -15.23
C PRO A 375 -3.17 3.06 -15.82
N LYS A 376 -2.71 4.13 -16.48
CA LYS A 376 -1.37 4.27 -17.02
C LYS A 376 -0.29 4.34 -15.94
N LEU A 377 -0.55 5.01 -14.81
CA LEU A 377 0.40 5.10 -13.69
C LEU A 377 0.49 3.77 -12.94
N GLN A 378 -0.63 3.08 -12.70
CA GLN A 378 -0.63 1.73 -12.12
C GLN A 378 0.14 0.75 -13.02
N TYR A 379 -0.15 0.76 -14.32
CA TYR A 379 0.57 -0.04 -15.30
C TYR A 379 2.05 0.33 -15.34
N ALA A 380 2.40 1.61 -15.30
CA ALA A 380 3.79 2.07 -15.32
C ALA A 380 4.55 1.63 -14.07
N VAL A 381 3.96 1.76 -12.87
CA VAL A 381 4.58 1.33 -11.61
C VAL A 381 4.75 -0.19 -11.57
N PHE A 382 3.73 -0.95 -11.98
CA PHE A 382 3.82 -2.40 -12.07
C PHE A 382 4.86 -2.85 -13.10
N SER A 383 4.85 -2.24 -14.29
CA SER A 383 5.81 -2.50 -15.37
C SER A 383 7.24 -2.15 -14.94
N LEU A 384 7.44 -1.03 -14.26
CA LEU A 384 8.73 -0.61 -13.74
C LEU A 384 9.23 -1.55 -12.65
N SER A 385 8.34 -1.99 -11.75
CA SER A 385 8.67 -2.94 -10.69
C SER A 385 9.07 -4.30 -11.26
N LEU A 386 8.33 -4.79 -12.26
CA LEU A 386 8.67 -6.01 -12.98
C LEU A 386 10.03 -5.90 -13.68
N LYS A 387 10.29 -4.79 -14.38
CA LYS A 387 11.52 -4.59 -15.16
C LYS A 387 12.75 -4.33 -14.28
N LEU A 388 12.61 -3.62 -13.16
CA LEU A 388 13.74 -3.25 -12.30
C LEU A 388 14.04 -4.28 -11.21
N PHE A 389 13.03 -5.01 -10.71
CA PHE A 389 13.21 -5.92 -9.57
C PHE A 389 12.99 -7.38 -9.94
N CYS A 390 11.82 -7.73 -10.50
CA CYS A 390 11.49 -9.13 -10.75
C CYS A 390 12.36 -9.74 -11.85
N LEU A 391 12.49 -9.06 -12.98
CA LEU A 391 13.23 -9.57 -14.13
C LEU A 391 14.72 -9.77 -13.83
N PRO A 392 15.46 -8.81 -13.22
CA PRO A 392 16.84 -9.04 -12.83
C PRO A 392 17.01 -10.18 -11.82
N MET A 393 16.08 -10.31 -10.86
CA MET A 393 16.11 -11.41 -9.88
C MET A 393 15.93 -12.78 -10.55
N ILE A 394 14.94 -12.92 -11.45
CA ILE A 394 14.68 -14.17 -12.19
C ILE A 394 15.84 -14.52 -13.13
N ILE A 395 16.39 -13.52 -13.84
CA ILE A 395 17.55 -13.74 -14.72
C ILE A 395 18.79 -14.14 -13.92
N PHE A 396 19.01 -13.54 -12.75
CA PHE A 396 20.17 -13.88 -11.93
C PHE A 396 20.06 -15.28 -11.32
N GLU A 397 18.88 -15.66 -10.83
CA GLU A 397 18.62 -17.02 -10.31
C GLU A 397 18.81 -18.07 -11.40
N SER A 398 18.22 -17.87 -12.58
CA SER A 398 18.35 -18.80 -13.71
C SER A 398 19.79 -18.88 -14.24
N GLY A 399 20.55 -17.78 -14.20
CA GLY A 399 21.98 -17.77 -14.50
C GLY A 399 22.82 -18.49 -13.46
N TRP A 400 22.43 -18.44 -12.18
CA TRP A 400 23.12 -19.10 -11.07
C TRP A 400 22.89 -20.62 -11.05
N SER A 401 21.68 -21.09 -11.39
CA SER A 401 21.33 -22.51 -11.45
C SER A 401 21.86 -23.23 -12.71
N LEU A 402 22.41 -22.48 -13.67
CA LEU A 402 22.93 -23.01 -14.93
C LEU A 402 24.29 -23.72 -14.77
N ARG A 403 24.40 -24.94 -15.32
CA ARG A 403 25.68 -25.66 -15.42
C ARG A 403 26.55 -25.04 -16.51
N GLN A 404 27.49 -24.19 -16.09
CA GLN A 404 28.33 -23.42 -17.01
C GLN A 404 29.07 -24.29 -18.04
N ARG A 405 29.62 -25.45 -17.64
CA ARG A 405 30.38 -26.33 -18.54
C ARG A 405 29.52 -26.88 -19.69
N ASP A 406 28.32 -27.33 -19.37
CA ASP A 406 27.39 -27.88 -20.36
C ASP A 406 26.88 -26.77 -21.29
N PHE A 407 26.59 -25.60 -20.73
CA PHE A 407 26.17 -24.42 -21.49
C PHE A 407 27.23 -23.97 -22.51
N PHE A 408 28.48 -23.79 -22.07
CA PHE A 408 29.56 -23.36 -22.97
C PHE A 408 29.90 -24.42 -24.03
N SER A 409 29.69 -25.70 -23.74
CA SER A 409 29.88 -26.77 -24.73
C SER A 409 28.88 -26.70 -25.89
N GLN A 410 27.68 -26.14 -25.66
CA GLN A 410 26.58 -26.08 -26.65
C GLN A 410 26.28 -24.65 -27.12
N ILE A 411 27.13 -23.67 -26.79
CA ILE A 411 26.86 -22.24 -27.03
C ILE A 411 26.55 -21.93 -28.51
N GLY A 412 27.20 -22.62 -29.45
CA GLY A 412 26.95 -22.43 -30.88
C GLY A 412 25.51 -22.77 -31.28
N TYR A 413 24.99 -23.90 -30.82
CA TYR A 413 23.61 -24.30 -31.08
C TYR A 413 22.61 -23.36 -30.40
N ILE A 414 22.91 -22.94 -29.17
CA ILE A 414 22.08 -21.99 -28.42
C ILE A 414 21.98 -20.66 -29.17
N LEU A 415 23.09 -20.12 -29.67
CA LEU A 415 23.10 -18.86 -30.42
C LEU A 415 22.35 -18.96 -31.75
N ILE A 416 22.45 -20.08 -32.46
CA ILE A 416 21.71 -20.30 -33.71
C ILE A 416 20.20 -20.30 -33.44
N ILE A 417 19.74 -21.05 -32.43
CA ILE A 417 18.32 -21.14 -32.10
C ILE A 417 17.80 -19.80 -31.57
N ALA A 418 18.56 -19.13 -30.69
CA ALA A 418 18.15 -17.88 -30.06
C ALA A 418 18.14 -16.69 -31.04
N ILE A 419 19.09 -16.61 -31.97
CA ILE A 419 19.17 -15.48 -32.92
C ILE A 419 18.36 -15.81 -34.18
N LEU A 420 18.73 -16.86 -34.91
CA LEU A 420 18.10 -17.18 -36.20
C LEU A 420 16.68 -17.75 -36.00
N GLY A 421 16.50 -18.66 -35.05
CA GLY A 421 15.18 -19.24 -34.76
C GLY A 421 14.16 -18.19 -34.33
N THR A 422 14.52 -17.32 -33.39
CA THR A 422 13.64 -16.21 -32.98
C THR A 422 13.42 -15.21 -34.10
N SER A 423 14.43 -14.86 -34.90
CA SER A 423 14.26 -13.93 -36.03
C SER A 423 13.27 -14.46 -37.07
N ILE A 424 13.38 -15.75 -37.43
CA ILE A 424 12.45 -16.40 -38.36
C ILE A 424 11.04 -16.44 -37.75
N SER A 425 10.90 -16.77 -36.46
CA SER A 425 9.61 -16.77 -35.76
C SER A 425 8.94 -15.40 -35.82
N VAL A 426 9.69 -14.31 -35.60
CA VAL A 426 9.14 -12.94 -35.66
C VAL A 426 8.62 -12.62 -37.06
N VAL A 427 9.37 -12.95 -38.11
CA VAL A 427 8.95 -12.69 -39.49
C VAL A 427 7.68 -13.48 -39.83
N VAL A 428 7.66 -14.78 -39.55
CA VAL A 428 6.52 -15.65 -39.86
C VAL A 428 5.26 -15.23 -39.08
N VAL A 429 5.39 -14.92 -37.78
CA VAL A 429 4.24 -14.48 -36.97
C VAL A 429 3.76 -13.09 -37.41
N ALA A 430 4.65 -12.18 -37.78
CA ALA A 430 4.27 -10.86 -38.28
C ALA A 430 3.52 -10.95 -39.61
N GLU A 431 4.02 -11.75 -40.56
CA GLU A 431 3.33 -12.00 -41.84
C GLU A 431 1.98 -12.67 -41.63
N PHE A 432 1.91 -13.65 -40.73
CA PHE A 432 0.66 -14.31 -40.38
C PHE A 432 -0.37 -13.32 -39.80
N LEU A 433 0.03 -12.44 -38.88
CA LEU A 433 -0.83 -11.39 -38.33
C LEU A 433 -1.29 -10.39 -39.39
N MET A 434 -0.43 -10.04 -40.35
CA MET A 434 -0.81 -9.18 -41.47
C MET A 434 -1.80 -9.87 -42.41
N TYR A 435 -1.63 -11.17 -42.65
CA TYR A 435 -2.54 -11.99 -43.45
C TYR A 435 -3.92 -12.12 -42.79
N THR A 436 -3.98 -12.28 -41.46
CA THR A 436 -5.24 -12.36 -40.71
C THR A 436 -5.82 -11.00 -40.32
N SER A 437 -5.30 -9.90 -40.88
CA SER A 437 -5.65 -8.53 -40.46
C SER A 437 -7.14 -8.20 -40.55
N ASP A 438 -7.88 -8.87 -41.44
CA ASP A 438 -9.33 -8.72 -41.60
C ASP A 438 -10.13 -9.17 -40.36
N TYR A 439 -9.59 -10.08 -39.53
CA TYR A 439 -10.27 -10.59 -38.33
C TYR A 439 -10.03 -9.75 -37.07
N HIS A 440 -8.91 -9.03 -36.98
CA HIS A 440 -8.48 -8.34 -35.74
C HIS A 440 -8.06 -6.87 -35.94
N ASN A 441 -8.27 -6.29 -37.13
CA ASN A 441 -8.04 -4.87 -37.45
C ASN A 441 -6.60 -4.35 -37.23
N ILE A 442 -5.59 -5.23 -37.10
CA ILE A 442 -4.17 -4.81 -37.00
C ILE A 442 -3.63 -4.70 -38.44
N LYS A 443 -3.65 -3.50 -39.00
CA LYS A 443 -3.23 -3.22 -40.38
C LYS A 443 -1.84 -2.59 -40.49
N ASP A 444 -1.29 -2.13 -39.37
CA ASP A 444 0.03 -1.49 -39.32
C ASP A 444 1.13 -2.55 -39.14
N PRO A 445 2.08 -2.66 -40.09
CA PRO A 445 3.13 -3.66 -40.04
C PRO A 445 4.08 -3.48 -38.85
N ARG A 446 4.26 -2.24 -38.35
CA ARG A 446 5.09 -1.99 -37.16
C ARG A 446 4.44 -2.57 -35.91
N THR A 447 3.13 -2.37 -35.77
CA THR A 447 2.35 -2.94 -34.67
C THR A 447 2.35 -4.47 -34.73
N ALA A 448 2.13 -5.06 -35.91
CA ALA A 448 2.20 -6.52 -36.10
C ALA A 448 3.59 -7.09 -35.76
N ALA A 449 4.67 -6.44 -36.21
CA ALA A 449 6.03 -6.84 -35.88
C ALA A 449 6.34 -6.73 -34.37
N ALA A 450 5.82 -5.71 -33.69
CA ALA A 450 5.99 -5.56 -32.25
C ALA A 450 5.28 -6.69 -31.46
N TYR A 451 4.07 -7.08 -31.87
CA TYR A 451 3.37 -8.24 -31.30
C TYR A 451 4.10 -9.56 -31.59
N ALA A 452 4.58 -9.74 -32.82
CA ALA A 452 5.33 -10.92 -33.22
C ALA A 452 6.64 -11.07 -32.43
N ALA A 453 7.36 -9.96 -32.18
CA ALA A 453 8.54 -9.91 -31.34
C ALA A 453 8.25 -10.29 -29.89
N LEU A 454 7.13 -9.80 -29.33
CA LEU A 454 6.72 -10.11 -27.96
C LEU A 454 6.42 -11.61 -27.75
N ILE A 455 5.69 -12.24 -28.68
CA ILE A 455 5.30 -13.66 -28.58
C ILE A 455 6.46 -14.60 -28.93
N SER A 456 7.36 -14.20 -29.84
CA SER A 456 8.50 -15.04 -30.24
C SER A 456 9.61 -15.11 -29.18
N SER A 457 9.62 -14.20 -28.21
CA SER A 457 10.50 -14.27 -27.05
C SER A 457 10.04 -15.39 -26.12
N THR A 458 10.64 -16.57 -26.24
CA THR A 458 10.35 -17.70 -25.36
C THR A 458 10.99 -17.52 -23.99
N ASP A 459 10.25 -17.85 -22.92
CA ASP A 459 10.79 -17.86 -21.55
C ASP A 459 11.34 -19.26 -21.22
N PRO A 460 12.67 -19.46 -21.23
CA PRO A 460 13.25 -20.76 -20.93
C PRO A 460 13.08 -21.14 -19.46
N VAL A 461 12.87 -20.20 -18.53
CA VAL A 461 12.81 -20.48 -17.09
C VAL A 461 11.52 -21.22 -16.74
N ALA A 462 10.37 -20.68 -17.14
CA ALA A 462 9.08 -21.34 -16.95
C ALA A 462 8.99 -22.69 -17.68
N THR A 463 9.60 -22.74 -18.87
CA THR A 463 9.60 -23.92 -19.73
C THR A 463 10.51 -25.04 -19.18
N LEU A 464 11.72 -24.72 -18.72
CA LEU A 464 12.66 -25.70 -18.16
C LEU A 464 12.18 -26.23 -16.81
N ALA A 465 11.58 -25.37 -15.97
CA ALA A 465 11.02 -25.78 -14.67
C ALA A 465 9.88 -26.81 -14.83
N THR A 466 9.04 -26.66 -15.85
CA THR A 466 7.97 -27.62 -16.16
C THR A 466 8.50 -28.91 -16.81
N PHE A 467 9.48 -28.82 -17.72
CA PHE A 467 10.06 -29.99 -18.36
C PHE A 467 10.99 -30.82 -17.47
N GLY A 468 11.71 -30.21 -16.53
CA GLY A 468 12.58 -30.92 -15.59
C GLY A 468 11.81 -31.93 -14.72
N VAL A 469 10.63 -31.53 -14.25
CA VAL A 469 9.74 -32.40 -13.45
C VAL A 469 9.13 -33.52 -14.29
N ALA A 470 8.75 -33.23 -15.54
CA ALA A 470 8.18 -34.23 -16.45
C ALA A 470 9.22 -35.29 -16.86
N TRP A 471 10.46 -34.87 -17.14
CA TRP A 471 11.54 -35.79 -17.51
C TRP A 471 11.98 -36.68 -16.36
N LEU A 472 12.07 -36.13 -15.13
CA LEU A 472 12.37 -36.93 -13.93
C LEU A 472 11.28 -37.98 -13.65
N LYS A 473 10.00 -37.63 -13.83
CA LYS A 473 8.88 -38.59 -13.72
C LYS A 473 8.94 -39.68 -14.81
N ALA A 474 9.18 -39.29 -16.07
CA ALA A 474 9.31 -40.24 -17.17
C ALA A 474 10.54 -41.16 -17.06
N ALA A 475 11.64 -40.66 -16.47
CA ALA A 475 12.83 -41.46 -16.19
C ALA A 475 12.60 -42.46 -15.05
N CYS A 476 11.73 -42.13 -14.09
CA CYS A 476 11.35 -43.01 -12.98
C CYS A 476 10.33 -44.09 -13.37
N GLU A 477 9.53 -43.86 -14.41
CA GLU A 477 8.53 -44.83 -14.93
C GLU A 477 9.11 -45.89 -15.86
N LYS A 478 10.34 -45.72 -16.37
CA LYS A 478 11.04 -46.80 -17.06
C LYS A 478 11.76 -47.65 -16.02
N ASP A 479 11.35 -48.92 -15.89
CA ASP A 479 12.09 -49.93 -15.13
C ASP A 479 13.52 -50.07 -15.69
N TRP A 480 14.45 -49.30 -15.14
CA TRP A 480 15.85 -49.44 -15.48
C TRP A 480 16.37 -50.73 -14.85
N SER A 481 16.70 -51.71 -15.70
CA SER A 481 17.35 -52.93 -15.24
C SER A 481 18.58 -52.61 -14.37
N PRO A 482 18.84 -53.37 -13.29
CA PRO A 482 19.89 -53.06 -12.30
C PRO A 482 21.28 -52.79 -12.91
N GLY A 483 21.58 -53.41 -14.06
CA GLY A 483 22.85 -53.23 -14.76
C GLY A 483 23.06 -51.82 -15.35
N VAL A 484 21.98 -51.14 -15.75
CA VAL A 484 22.10 -49.80 -16.37
C VAL A 484 22.28 -48.72 -15.30
N VAL A 485 21.63 -48.89 -14.14
CA VAL A 485 21.81 -48.02 -12.96
C VAL A 485 23.26 -48.10 -12.44
N ALA A 486 23.83 -49.32 -12.35
CA ALA A 486 25.21 -49.52 -11.93
C ALA A 486 26.24 -48.92 -12.90
N THR A 487 25.94 -48.92 -14.20
CA THR A 487 26.83 -48.36 -15.24
C THR A 487 26.79 -46.83 -15.29
N LEU A 488 25.63 -46.23 -15.03
CA LEU A 488 25.47 -44.77 -14.90
C LEU A 488 26.08 -44.22 -13.61
N PHE A 489 25.91 -44.91 -12.47
CA PHE A 489 26.54 -44.51 -11.20
C PHE A 489 28.08 -44.53 -11.28
N ARG A 490 28.66 -45.53 -11.95
CA ARG A 490 30.12 -45.58 -12.18
C ARG A 490 30.67 -44.44 -13.04
N ARG A 491 29.85 -43.85 -13.92
CA ARG A 491 30.28 -42.72 -14.78
C ARG A 491 30.15 -41.36 -14.09
N VAL A 492 29.27 -41.22 -13.09
CA VAL A 492 28.99 -39.93 -12.43
C VAL A 492 29.73 -39.79 -11.08
N ALA A 493 30.04 -40.89 -10.39
CA ALA A 493 30.79 -40.87 -9.13
C ALA A 493 31.72 -42.09 -8.99
N PRO A 494 32.97 -42.04 -9.52
CA PRO A 494 33.88 -43.18 -9.48
C PRO A 494 34.36 -43.57 -8.06
N ALA A 495 34.11 -42.74 -7.05
CA ALA A 495 34.61 -42.92 -5.68
C ALA A 495 33.66 -43.65 -4.72
N ALA A 496 32.46 -44.05 -5.15
CA ALA A 496 31.45 -44.68 -4.29
C ALA A 496 31.23 -46.18 -4.62
N ALA A 497 32.30 -46.87 -5.03
CA ALA A 497 32.21 -48.25 -5.55
C ALA A 497 32.18 -49.37 -4.49
N ASP A 498 32.23 -49.06 -3.19
CA ASP A 498 32.30 -50.09 -2.14
C ASP A 498 31.21 -49.92 -1.07
N VAL A 499 29.96 -50.27 -1.39
CA VAL A 499 28.96 -50.63 -0.36
C VAL A 499 28.11 -51.80 -0.88
N PRO A 500 28.10 -52.97 -0.21
CA PRO A 500 27.30 -54.10 -0.64
C PRO A 500 25.88 -54.03 -0.07
N GLY A 501 24.90 -54.22 -0.96
CA GLY A 501 23.63 -54.89 -0.63
C GLY A 501 22.47 -54.04 -0.11
N GLY A 502 21.48 -53.86 -0.98
CA GLY A 502 20.05 -53.91 -0.61
C GLY A 502 19.50 -52.80 0.30
N ALA A 503 19.09 -51.67 -0.29
CA ALA A 503 18.06 -50.82 0.30
C ALA A 503 17.14 -50.28 -0.81
N PRO A 504 15.81 -50.27 -0.62
CA PRO A 504 14.88 -49.71 -1.59
C PRO A 504 15.03 -48.19 -1.66
N CYS A 505 15.03 -47.65 -2.88
CA CYS A 505 15.00 -46.20 -3.14
C CYS A 505 13.79 -45.56 -2.45
N THR A 506 14.02 -44.84 -1.34
CA THR A 506 13.07 -43.87 -0.81
C THR A 506 13.46 -42.48 -1.32
N THR A 507 12.46 -41.79 -1.87
CA THR A 507 12.51 -40.48 -2.56
C THR A 507 12.76 -39.28 -1.63
N ASP A 508 13.25 -39.49 -0.40
CA ASP A 508 13.25 -38.44 0.64
C ASP A 508 14.50 -37.56 0.67
N TYR A 509 15.47 -37.76 -0.24
CA TYR A 509 16.75 -37.04 -0.21
C TYR A 509 16.93 -35.95 -1.28
N LEU A 510 15.86 -35.49 -1.91
CA LEU A 510 15.91 -34.37 -2.86
C LEU A 510 14.86 -33.32 -2.51
N PHE A 511 15.16 -32.55 -1.45
CA PHE A 511 14.62 -31.21 -1.19
C PHE A 511 15.77 -30.23 -1.10
#